data_AF-A0A9Q3DXV4-F1
#
_entry.id   AF-A0A9Q3DXV4-F1
#
_cell.length_a   1.000
_cell.length_b   1.000
_cell.length_c   1.000
_cell.angle_alpha   90.00
_cell.angle_beta   90.00
_cell.angle_gamma   90.00
#
_symmetry.space_group_name_H-M   'P 1'
#
loop_
_entity.id
_entity.type
_entity.pdbx_description
1 polymer ?
#
loop_
_entity_poly.entity_id
_entity_poly.type
_entity_poly.pdbx_seq_one_letter_code
_entity_poly.pdbx_strand_id
1 'polypeptide(L)'
;MEFIRGIEMIKEDFELPDRLVTARFNTLFTRSAHRWYIKLRQAHGQQSWTWWKTQIINQWANDAWRFKVEKAFESPKFNSDKDKAPP
;
A
#
# COMPACT_ATOMS: atom_id res chain seq x y z
N MET A 1 -10.00 -2.96 0.51
CA MET A 1 -10.66 -3.61 -0.65
C MET A 1 -11.48 -2.65 -1.50
N GLU A 2 -12.06 -1.57 -0.95
CA GLU A 2 -12.86 -0.61 -1.72
C GLU A 2 -12.08 0.09 -2.85
N PHE A 3 -10.81 0.41 -2.64
CA PHE A 3 -9.94 0.96 -3.69
C PHE A 3 -9.83 0.04 -4.92
N ILE A 4 -9.65 -1.27 -4.71
CA ILE A 4 -9.55 -2.26 -5.79
C ILE A 4 -10.89 -2.37 -6.52
N ARG A 5 -12.00 -2.43 -5.76
CA ARG A 5 -13.35 -2.48 -6.33
C ARG A 5 -13.66 -1.23 -7.18
N GLY A 6 -13.28 -0.05 -6.73
CA GLY A 6 -13.45 1.19 -7.49
C GLY A 6 -12.68 1.17 -8.82
N ILE A 7 -11.46 0.62 -8.84
CA ILE A 7 -10.71 0.45 -10.10
C ILE A 7 -11.38 -0.58 -11.01
N GLU A 8 -11.90 -1.68 -10.47
CA GLU A 8 -12.62 -2.69 -11.24
C GLU A 8 -13.88 -2.11 -11.92
N MET A 9 -14.67 -1.34 -11.19
CA MET A 9 -15.84 -0.63 -11.73
C MET A 9 -15.44 0.31 -12.87
N ILE A 10 -14.44 1.17 -12.67
CA ILE A 10 -13.97 2.10 -13.72
C ILE A 10 -13.42 1.33 -14.94
N LYS A 11 -12.77 0.19 -14.71
CA LYS A 11 -12.24 -0.63 -15.79
C LYS A 11 -13.38 -1.25 -16.61
N GLU A 12 -14.44 -1.69 -15.95
CA GLU A 12 -15.65 -2.25 -16.57
C GLU A 12 -16.43 -1.16 -17.33
N ASP A 13 -16.70 -0.02 -16.69
CA ASP A 13 -17.49 1.08 -17.26
C ASP A 13 -16.85 1.71 -18.51
N PHE A 14 -15.51 1.74 -18.57
CA PHE A 14 -14.75 2.41 -19.63
C PHE A 14 -13.89 1.45 -20.47
N GLU A 15 -14.07 0.14 -20.31
CA GLU A 15 -13.30 -0.93 -20.99
C GLU A 15 -11.77 -0.68 -20.98
N LEU A 16 -11.24 -0.19 -19.86
CA LEU A 16 -9.87 0.30 -19.83
C LEU A 16 -8.85 -0.85 -19.91
N PRO A 17 -7.87 -0.77 -20.83
CA PRO A 17 -6.77 -1.71 -20.85
C PRO A 17 -5.87 -1.53 -19.61
N ASP A 18 -5.30 -2.64 -19.13
CA ASP A 18 -4.45 -2.68 -17.92
C ASP A 18 -3.33 -1.64 -17.92
N ARG A 19 -2.74 -1.37 -19.08
CA ARG A 19 -1.68 -0.35 -19.23
C ARG A 19 -2.14 1.05 -18.81
N LEU A 20 -3.40 1.41 -19.07
CA LEU A 20 -3.94 2.73 -18.71
C LEU A 20 -4.27 2.79 -17.22
N VAL A 21 -4.85 1.72 -16.66
CA VAL A 21 -5.09 1.61 -15.22
C VAL A 21 -3.78 1.74 -14.44
N THR A 22 -2.76 0.97 -14.84
CA THR A 22 -1.47 0.97 -14.14
C THR A 22 -0.67 2.25 -14.35
N ALA A 23 -0.84 2.97 -15.47
CA ALA A 23 -0.25 4.29 -15.66
C ALA A 23 -0.83 5.33 -14.67
N ARG A 24 -2.14 5.24 -14.38
CA ARG A 24 -2.82 6.11 -13.42
C ARG A 24 -2.39 5.87 -11.97
N PHE A 25 -1.68 4.79 -11.64
CA PHE A 25 -1.15 4.60 -10.28
C PHE A 25 -0.20 5.69 -9.84
N ASN A 26 0.49 6.32 -10.79
CA ASN A 26 1.36 7.46 -10.51
C ASN A 26 0.58 8.65 -9.91
N THR A 27 -0.71 8.79 -10.25
CA THR A 27 -1.59 9.85 -9.74
C THR A 27 -2.53 9.37 -8.63
N LEU A 28 -2.90 8.09 -8.63
CA LEU A 28 -3.81 7.50 -7.64
C LEU A 28 -3.12 7.21 -6.30
N PHE A 29 -1.86 6.78 -6.33
CA PHE A 29 -1.11 6.53 -5.11
C PHE A 29 -0.42 7.81 -4.61
N THR A 30 -0.45 8.01 -3.30
CA THR A 30 0.20 9.16 -2.65
C THR A 30 1.22 8.70 -1.61
N ARG A 31 2.21 9.56 -1.33
CA ARG A 31 3.22 9.38 -0.26
C ARG A 31 3.88 7.99 -0.26
N SER A 32 3.58 7.16 0.75
CA SER A 32 4.19 5.84 0.94
C SER A 32 3.76 4.84 -0.15
N ALA A 33 2.49 4.89 -0.57
CA ALA A 33 1.98 4.03 -1.63
C ALA A 33 2.61 4.39 -2.98
N HIS A 34 2.84 5.67 -3.23
CA HIS A 34 3.52 6.14 -4.44
C HIS A 34 4.96 5.63 -4.51
N ARG A 35 5.74 5.78 -3.42
CA ARG A 35 7.11 5.25 -3.35
C ARG A 35 7.17 3.73 -3.53
N TRP A 36 6.24 2.99 -2.93
CA TRP A 36 6.13 1.54 -3.11
C TRP A 36 5.85 1.18 -4.58
N TYR A 37 4.92 1.89 -5.22
CA TYR A 37 4.58 1.67 -6.63
C TYR A 37 5.78 1.90 -7.54
N ILE A 38 6.49 3.02 -7.39
CA ILE A 38 7.67 3.33 -8.21
C ILE A 38 8.73 2.23 -8.06
N LYS A 39 9.01 1.78 -6.83
CA LYS A 39 9.97 0.71 -6.57
C LYS A 39 9.58 -0.60 -7.27
N LEU A 40 8.33 -1.04 -7.14
CA LEU A 40 7.85 -2.26 -7.79
C LEU A 40 7.85 -2.14 -9.31
N ARG A 41 7.45 -0.98 -9.84
CA ARG A 41 7.41 -0.72 -11.28
C ARG A 41 8.80 -0.73 -11.89
N GLN A 42 9.80 -0.20 -11.19
CA GLN A 42 11.20 -0.25 -11.62
C GLN A 42 11.75 -1.68 -11.61
N ALA A 43 11.39 -2.48 -10.61
CA ALA A 43 11.89 -3.86 -10.47
C ALA A 43 11.25 -4.86 -11.45
N HIS A 44 9.95 -4.72 -11.74
CA HIS A 44 9.17 -5.71 -12.48
C HIS A 44 8.65 -5.21 -13.84
N GLY A 45 8.87 -3.94 -14.18
CA GLY A 45 8.43 -3.35 -15.45
C GLY A 45 6.91 -3.23 -15.56
N GLN A 46 6.41 -3.27 -16.80
CA GLN A 46 4.97 -3.28 -17.07
C GLN A 46 4.36 -4.63 -16.68
N GLN A 47 3.29 -4.59 -15.89
CA GLN A 47 2.60 -5.78 -15.39
C GLN A 47 1.08 -5.60 -15.52
N SER A 48 0.36 -6.73 -15.56
CA SER A 48 -1.11 -6.75 -15.66
C SER A 48 -1.78 -6.21 -14.40
N TRP A 49 -3.05 -5.79 -14.54
CA TRP A 49 -3.86 -5.36 -13.40
C TRP A 49 -4.00 -6.47 -12.36
N THR A 50 -4.18 -7.73 -12.80
CA THR A 50 -4.27 -8.89 -11.92
C THR A 50 -3.03 -9.03 -11.04
N TRP A 51 -1.83 -8.86 -11.60
CA TRP A 51 -0.60 -8.89 -10.83
C TRP A 51 -0.56 -7.76 -9.79
N TRP A 52 -0.90 -6.54 -10.20
CA TRP A 52 -0.94 -5.39 -9.29
C TRP A 52 -1.96 -5.55 -8.17
N LYS A 53 -3.14 -6.11 -8.45
CA LYS A 53 -4.16 -6.43 -7.46
C LYS A 53 -3.60 -7.35 -6.37
N THR A 54 -2.89 -8.40 -6.76
CA THR A 54 -2.22 -9.30 -5.80
C THR A 54 -1.17 -8.57 -4.96
N GLN A 55 -0.33 -7.72 -5.57
CA GLN A 55 0.67 -6.96 -4.82
C GLN A 55 0.04 -5.96 -3.83
N ILE A 56 -1.04 -5.28 -4.23
CA ILE A 56 -1.79 -4.36 -3.37
C ILE A 56 -2.37 -5.12 -2.17
N ILE A 57 -2.98 -6.27 -2.41
CA ILE A 57 -3.53 -7.12 -1.34
C ILE A 57 -2.41 -7.58 -0.39
N ASN A 58 -1.29 -8.07 -0.92
CA ASN A 58 -0.16 -8.53 -0.10
C ASN A 58 0.48 -7.41 0.73
N GLN A 59 0.52 -6.19 0.20
CA GLN A 59 1.14 -5.06 0.87
C GLN A 59 0.26 -4.44 1.97
N TRP A 60 -1.05 -4.33 1.73
CA TRP A 60 -1.97 -3.55 2.59
C TRP A 60 -3.16 -4.33 3.16
N ALA A 61 -3.39 -5.55 2.71
CA ALA A 61 -4.46 -6.41 3.22
C ALA A 61 -3.91 -7.69 3.89
N ASN A 62 -2.60 -7.80 4.08
CA ASN A 62 -1.99 -8.90 4.82
C ASN A 62 -2.19 -8.72 6.33
N ASP A 63 -2.65 -9.78 7.00
CA ASP A 63 -2.83 -9.82 8.46
C ASP A 63 -1.52 -9.54 9.21
N ALA A 64 -0.36 -9.86 8.62
CA ALA A 64 0.94 -9.50 9.18
C ALA A 64 1.19 -7.98 9.20
N TRP A 65 0.63 -7.22 8.25
CA TRP A 65 0.71 -5.76 8.26
C TRP A 65 -0.23 -5.18 9.33
N ARG A 66 -1.46 -5.70 9.42
CA ARG A 66 -2.42 -5.32 10.47
C ARG A 66 -1.85 -5.56 11.86
N PHE A 67 -1.29 -6.75 12.09
CA PHE A 67 -0.61 -7.11 13.33
C PHE A 67 0.57 -6.20 13.66
N LYS A 68 1.37 -5.79 12.66
CA LYS A 68 2.47 -4.84 12.87
C LYS A 68 1.97 -3.44 13.23
N VAL A 69 0.88 -2.99 12.62
CA VAL A 69 0.26 -1.70 12.94
C VAL A 69 -0.35 -1.74 14.34
N GLU A 70 -1.10 -2.79 14.68
CA GLU A 70 -1.65 -3.03 16.01
C GLU A 70 -0.55 -3.02 17.07
N LYS A 71 0.53 -3.81 16.90
CA LYS A 71 1.67 -3.78 17.82
C LYS A 71 2.35 -2.41 17.91
N ALA A 72 2.41 -1.65 16.82
CA ALA A 72 3.00 -0.30 16.84
C ALA A 72 2.10 0.74 17.54
N PHE A 73 0.80 0.48 17.64
CA PHE A 73 -0.16 1.26 18.41
C PHE A 73 -0.21 0.83 19.89
N GLU A 74 -0.07 -0.47 20.17
CA GLU A 74 -0.01 -1.04 21.53
C GLU A 74 1.34 -0.83 22.22
N SER A 75 2.41 -0.58 21.46
CA SER A 75 3.71 -0.25 22.02
C SER A 75 3.59 1.04 22.84
N PRO A 76 3.90 1.02 24.16
CA PRO A 76 3.78 2.20 25.00
C PRO A 76 4.77 3.26 24.51
N LYS A 77 4.26 4.28 23.82
CA LYS A 77 5.06 5.42 23.31
C LYS A 77 5.29 6.50 24.36
N PHE A 78 5.11 6.18 25.64
CA PHE A 78 5.41 7.09 26.74
C PHE A 78 6.15 6.33 27.84
N ASN A 79 7.46 6.16 27.65
CA ASN A 79 8.37 5.92 28.78
C ASN A 79 8.86 7.30 29.24
N SER A 80 8.12 7.93 30.16
CA SER A 80 8.58 9.09 30.91
C SER A 80 9.72 8.77 31.90
N ASP A 81 10.17 7.52 31.96
CA ASP A 81 11.19 7.04 32.91
C ASP A 81 12.64 7.13 32.42
N LYS A 82 12.92 7.76 31.28
CA LYS A 82 14.31 7.98 30.85
C LYS A 82 14.98 9.24 31.42
N ASP A 83 14.25 10.07 32.18
CA ASP A 83 14.81 11.27 32.83
C ASP A 83 15.16 11.09 34.32
N LYS A 84 15.26 9.85 34.81
CA LYS A 84 15.97 9.59 36.07
C LYS A 84 17.34 9.00 35.78
N ALA A 85 18.28 9.88 35.49
CA ALA A 85 19.70 9.58 35.63
C ALA A 85 19.98 9.15 37.09
N PRO A 86 20.63 8.01 37.34
CA PRO A 86 21.11 7.65 38.66
C PRO A 86 22.62 7.94 38.78
N PRO A 87 23.14 8.11 40.00
CA PRO A 87 22.80 9.08 41.04
C PRO A 87 23.62 10.40 40.93
#